data_AF-A0A1F8NZ03-F1
#
_entry.id   AF-A0A1F8NZ03-F1
#
_cell.length_a   1.000
_cell.length_b   1.000
_cell.length_c   1.000
_cell.angle_alpha   90.00
_cell.angle_beta   90.00
_cell.angle_gamma   90.00
#
_symmetry.space_group_name_H-M   'P 1'
#
loop_
_entity.id
_entity.type
_entity.pdbx_description
1 polymer ?
#
loop_
_entity_poly.entity_id
_entity_poly.type
_entity_poly.pdbx_seq_one_letter_code
_entity_poly.pdbx_strand_id
1 'polypeptide(L)'
;MPGDAVGDWWAVGLVGNHYDMPVLLASVWVTLADEAGSVLAEQETLVSVRRLLPEEQSPFAVLFSGIPEAVSAHAQAPAEPAESFRRARVEVEDLRTWPDVQGGWVTIGRLVNRSNAPALIEGVAVLARRSSGLAAGVTRSGASCSYLRPGEACLFVAELPAAQAPLELTAFVDAAQSPSVSSPSIAFPDAARLFADARGHPLVLGSLRNEEDRPMWVAVQATLRRGEEALSAGWVTPPVPVAPGETRAFALTDFPGWEALVAGAEWTLDDIEVDLWTDPIRTVAAEAERTSLEAQVTQFEQVSDRLFLRGSLRNGWSTVVRQPSALATVRRTDGRLVTAGWVTVGEALAPDESRAFLLVLPLPPRSVVAMAEFDLIGAGLSP
;
A
#
# COMPACT_ATOMS: atom_id res chain seq x y z
N MET A 1 -5.73 -25.62 7.13
CA MET A 1 -6.98 -25.15 7.77
C MET A 1 -8.03 -24.96 6.68
N PRO A 2 -9.32 -25.20 6.93
CA PRO A 2 -10.38 -24.94 5.95
C PRO A 2 -10.37 -23.47 5.51
N GLY A 3 -10.64 -23.21 4.23
CA GLY A 3 -10.83 -21.87 3.65
C GLY A 3 -12.30 -21.45 3.62
N ASP A 4 -12.58 -20.40 2.85
CA ASP A 4 -13.90 -19.75 2.86
C ASP A 4 -14.95 -20.52 2.05
N ALA A 5 -14.55 -21.20 0.97
CA ALA A 5 -15.43 -22.07 0.20
C ALA A 5 -15.30 -23.55 0.60
N VAL A 6 -16.36 -24.31 0.33
CA VAL A 6 -16.32 -25.77 0.51
C VAL A 6 -15.24 -26.37 -0.38
N GLY A 7 -14.30 -27.09 0.23
CA GLY A 7 -13.15 -27.68 -0.44
C GLY A 7 -11.94 -26.74 -0.56
N ASP A 8 -12.00 -25.54 0.01
CA ASP A 8 -10.84 -24.69 0.15
C ASP A 8 -10.01 -25.08 1.38
N TRP A 9 -8.69 -25.06 1.22
CA TRP A 9 -7.73 -25.34 2.29
C TRP A 9 -6.57 -24.35 2.24
N TRP A 10 -6.37 -23.62 3.33
CA TRP A 10 -5.16 -22.83 3.55
C TRP A 10 -4.07 -23.69 4.19
N ALA A 11 -2.89 -23.71 3.60
CA ALA A 11 -1.67 -24.15 4.27
C ALA A 11 -0.89 -22.90 4.70
N VAL A 12 -0.72 -22.74 6.02
CA VAL A 12 -0.01 -21.60 6.64
C VAL A 12 1.08 -22.16 7.52
N GLY A 13 2.30 -21.67 7.37
CA GLY A 13 3.44 -22.21 8.10
C GLY A 13 4.63 -21.28 8.14
N LEU A 14 5.74 -21.80 8.65
CA LEU A 14 7.04 -21.15 8.69
C LEU A 14 8.05 -22.01 7.95
N VAL A 15 8.93 -21.37 7.19
CA VAL A 15 10.15 -21.98 6.66
C VAL A 15 11.35 -21.37 7.36
N GLY A 16 12.27 -22.20 7.83
CA GLY A 16 13.48 -21.79 8.54
C GLY A 16 14.74 -21.97 7.73
N ASN A 17 15.72 -21.10 7.93
CA ASN A 17 17.06 -21.29 7.41
C ASN A 17 17.90 -22.09 8.43
N HIS A 18 18.17 -23.35 8.10
CA HIS A 18 19.02 -24.25 8.91
C HIS A 18 20.45 -24.37 8.36
N TYR A 19 20.80 -23.59 7.35
CA TYR A 19 22.19 -23.48 6.88
C TYR A 19 22.97 -22.52 7.78
N ASP A 20 24.29 -22.67 7.82
CA ASP A 20 25.21 -21.79 8.54
C ASP A 20 25.54 -20.49 7.79
N MET A 21 24.84 -20.23 6.68
CA MET A 21 25.01 -19.07 5.83
C MET A 21 23.67 -18.39 5.49
N PRO A 22 23.70 -17.10 5.10
CA PRO A 22 22.49 -16.42 4.64
C PRO A 22 21.95 -17.03 3.33
N VAL A 23 20.63 -17.14 3.26
CA VAL A 23 19.93 -17.67 2.07
C VAL A 23 18.89 -16.70 1.55
N LEU A 24 18.63 -16.81 0.25
CA LEU A 24 17.51 -16.17 -0.43
C LEU A 24 16.47 -17.25 -0.75
N LEU A 25 15.28 -17.08 -0.17
CA LEU A 25 14.10 -17.89 -0.46
C LEU A 25 13.23 -17.14 -1.48
N ALA A 26 13.04 -17.74 -2.65
CA ALA A 26 12.14 -17.21 -3.67
C ALA A 26 10.71 -17.71 -3.46
N SER A 27 10.55 -19.00 -3.19
CA SER A 27 9.25 -19.68 -3.13
C SER A 27 9.25 -20.86 -2.16
N VAL A 28 8.05 -21.34 -1.86
CA VAL A 28 7.78 -22.56 -1.10
C VAL A 28 6.86 -23.44 -1.93
N TRP A 29 7.28 -24.69 -2.13
CA TRP A 29 6.46 -25.77 -2.68
C TRP A 29 5.71 -26.43 -1.55
N VAL A 30 4.37 -26.39 -1.62
CA VAL A 30 3.49 -26.95 -0.61
C VAL A 30 2.70 -28.11 -1.22
N THR A 31 2.73 -29.24 -0.55
CA THR A 31 2.00 -30.46 -0.93
C THR A 31 0.95 -30.76 0.14
N LEU A 32 -0.32 -30.92 -0.26
CA LEU A 32 -1.38 -31.42 0.60
C LEU A 32 -1.54 -32.92 0.44
N ALA A 33 -1.78 -33.63 1.54
CA ALA A 33 -2.01 -35.07 1.53
C ALA A 33 -3.21 -35.50 2.40
N ASP A 34 -3.82 -36.61 2.00
CA ASP A 34 -4.88 -37.30 2.75
C ASP A 34 -4.32 -38.12 3.93
N GLU A 35 -5.21 -38.82 4.65
CA GLU A 35 -4.85 -39.65 5.81
C GLU A 35 -3.98 -40.86 5.44
N ALA A 36 -4.08 -41.34 4.20
CA ALA A 36 -3.21 -42.41 3.70
C ALA A 36 -1.84 -41.88 3.24
N GLY A 37 -1.62 -40.56 3.27
CA GLY A 37 -0.40 -39.91 2.79
C GLY A 37 -0.37 -39.72 1.26
N SER A 38 -1.49 -39.92 0.57
CA SER A 38 -1.60 -39.69 -0.87
C SER A 38 -1.62 -38.20 -1.16
N VAL A 39 -0.82 -37.77 -2.13
CA VAL A 39 -0.79 -36.37 -2.57
C VAL A 39 -2.13 -36.00 -3.22
N LEU A 40 -2.78 -34.99 -2.66
CA LEU A 40 -4.04 -34.43 -3.15
C LEU A 40 -3.80 -33.26 -4.11
N ALA A 41 -2.85 -32.39 -3.77
CA ALA A 41 -2.51 -31.21 -4.55
C ALA A 41 -1.12 -30.68 -4.20
N GLU A 42 -0.54 -29.94 -5.15
CA GLU A 42 0.74 -29.25 -5.01
C GLU A 42 0.61 -27.83 -5.54
N GLN A 43 1.23 -26.89 -4.84
CA GLN A 43 1.21 -25.49 -5.25
C GLN A 43 2.46 -24.78 -4.77
N GLU A 44 2.99 -23.90 -5.63
CA GLU A 44 4.08 -23.00 -5.29
C GLU A 44 3.50 -21.66 -4.80
N THR A 45 4.09 -21.11 -3.75
CA THR A 45 3.76 -19.77 -3.22
C THR A 45 5.04 -19.00 -2.87
N LEU A 46 4.93 -17.69 -2.69
CA LEU A 46 6.04 -16.85 -2.24
C LEU A 46 6.18 -16.88 -0.72
N VAL A 47 7.42 -16.82 -0.23
CA VAL A 47 7.69 -16.50 1.18
C VAL A 47 7.43 -15.03 1.47
N SER A 48 7.08 -14.71 2.71
CA SER A 48 6.80 -13.34 3.10
C SER A 48 8.07 -12.51 3.35
N VAL A 49 9.14 -13.14 3.84
CA VAL A 49 10.49 -12.59 4.04
C VAL A 49 11.46 -13.43 3.23
N ARG A 50 12.25 -12.80 2.35
CA ARG A 50 13.03 -13.54 1.33
C ARG A 50 14.45 -13.81 1.79
N ARG A 51 15.08 -12.86 2.47
CA ARG A 51 16.46 -13.02 2.95
C ARG A 51 16.44 -13.51 4.38
N LEU A 52 17.01 -14.68 4.64
CA LEU A 52 17.12 -15.28 5.97
C LEU A 52 18.59 -15.46 6.35
N LEU A 53 18.98 -14.91 7.49
CA LEU A 53 20.20 -15.32 8.20
C LEU A 53 20.02 -16.73 8.78
N PRO A 54 21.11 -17.39 9.22
CA PRO A 54 21.01 -18.66 9.95
C PRO A 54 20.02 -18.56 11.11
N GLU A 55 19.21 -19.60 11.29
CA GLU A 55 18.14 -19.74 12.30
C GLU A 55 16.95 -18.77 12.17
N GLU A 56 16.95 -17.86 11.19
CA GLU A 56 15.78 -17.03 10.92
C GLU A 56 14.69 -17.82 10.18
N GLN A 57 13.45 -17.33 10.29
CA GLN A 57 12.26 -17.95 9.72
C GLN A 57 11.44 -16.94 8.92
N SER A 58 10.76 -17.42 7.88
CA SER A 58 9.77 -16.65 7.13
C SER A 58 8.42 -17.35 7.12
N PRO A 59 7.31 -16.63 7.31
CA PRO A 59 6.00 -17.22 7.14
C PRO A 59 5.59 -17.30 5.67
N PHE A 60 4.72 -18.25 5.36
CA PHE A 60 4.10 -18.42 4.05
C PHE A 60 2.63 -18.80 4.21
N ALA A 61 1.82 -18.50 3.19
CA ALA A 61 0.49 -19.06 3.03
C ALA A 61 0.18 -19.37 1.57
N VAL A 62 -0.65 -20.38 1.38
CA VAL A 62 -1.19 -20.76 0.08
C VAL A 62 -2.61 -21.30 0.26
N LEU A 63 -3.48 -20.92 -0.67
CA LEU A 63 -4.85 -21.39 -0.77
C LEU A 63 -4.93 -22.45 -1.85
N PHE A 64 -5.38 -23.65 -1.47
CA PHE A 64 -5.80 -24.70 -2.38
C PHE A 64 -7.32 -24.69 -2.49
N SER A 65 -7.84 -24.90 -3.69
CA SER A 65 -9.29 -24.91 -3.94
C SER A 65 -9.76 -26.23 -4.55
N GLY A 66 -10.97 -26.63 -4.19
CA GLY A 66 -11.59 -27.86 -4.71
C GLY A 66 -10.95 -29.16 -4.21
N ILE A 67 -10.28 -29.11 -3.05
CA ILE A 67 -9.66 -30.26 -2.40
C ILE A 67 -10.66 -30.88 -1.43
N PRO A 68 -10.88 -32.21 -1.45
CA PRO A 68 -11.87 -32.85 -0.59
C PRO A 68 -11.53 -32.67 0.89
N GLU A 69 -10.71 -33.56 1.45
CA GLU A 69 -10.28 -33.50 2.85
C GLU A 69 -8.77 -33.72 2.91
N ALA A 70 -8.04 -32.69 3.31
CA ALA A 70 -6.61 -32.75 3.54
C ALA A 70 -6.35 -32.81 5.05
N VAL A 71 -5.50 -33.74 5.48
CA VAL A 71 -5.15 -33.89 6.91
C VAL A 71 -3.70 -33.49 7.20
N SER A 72 -2.85 -33.40 6.18
CA SER A 72 -1.47 -32.97 6.33
C SER A 72 -1.01 -32.07 5.19
N ALA A 73 -0.01 -31.23 5.49
CA ALA A 73 0.67 -30.38 4.53
C ALA A 73 2.18 -30.51 4.75
N HIS A 74 2.93 -30.69 3.67
CA HIS A 74 4.38 -30.67 3.66
C HIS A 74 4.86 -29.47 2.86
N ALA A 75 5.91 -28.81 3.32
CA ALA A 75 6.46 -27.62 2.66
C ALA A 75 7.97 -27.78 2.46
N GLN A 76 8.44 -27.43 1.27
CA GLN A 76 9.86 -27.40 0.93
C GLN A 76 10.15 -26.09 0.21
N ALA A 77 11.20 -25.39 0.61
CA ALA A 77 11.62 -24.17 -0.06
C ALA A 77 13.01 -24.38 -0.67
N PRO A 78 13.16 -24.25 -2.00
CA PRO A 78 14.50 -24.14 -2.57
C PRO A 78 15.14 -22.86 -2.03
N ALA A 79 16.39 -22.99 -1.60
CA ALA A 79 17.19 -21.89 -1.08
C ALA A 79 18.42 -21.69 -1.95
N GLU A 80 18.68 -20.45 -2.31
CA GLU A 80 19.93 -20.06 -2.97
C GLU A 80 20.83 -19.33 -1.96
N PRO A 81 22.16 -19.49 -2.04
CA PRO A 81 23.07 -18.63 -1.30
C PRO A 81 22.74 -17.14 -1.57
N ALA A 82 22.47 -16.37 -0.52
CA ALA A 82 22.31 -14.93 -0.68
C ALA A 82 23.70 -14.28 -0.80
N GLU A 83 23.78 -13.17 -1.54
CA GLU A 83 24.92 -12.26 -1.41
C GLU A 83 25.07 -11.84 0.06
N SER A 84 26.31 -11.67 0.51
CA SER A 84 26.57 -11.29 1.90
C SER A 84 25.89 -9.96 2.22
N PHE A 85 24.94 -9.97 3.16
CA PHE A 85 24.28 -8.77 3.66
C PHE A 85 24.40 -8.70 5.19
N ARG A 86 24.18 -7.50 5.74
CA ARG A 86 24.08 -7.29 7.18
C ARG A 86 22.65 -7.01 7.55
N ARG A 87 22.08 -7.77 8.49
CA ARG A 87 20.74 -7.52 9.02
C ARG A 87 20.70 -6.15 9.71
N ALA A 88 19.71 -5.34 9.35
CA ALA A 88 19.40 -4.16 10.13
C ALA A 88 18.58 -4.57 11.35
N ARG A 89 18.89 -3.99 12.51
CA ARG A 89 18.10 -4.14 13.73
C ARG A 89 16.88 -3.22 13.64
N VAL A 90 15.82 -3.71 13.03
CA VAL A 90 14.52 -3.03 12.97
C VAL A 90 13.60 -3.73 13.95
N GLU A 91 13.11 -2.98 14.94
CA GLU A 91 12.19 -3.48 15.96
C GLU A 91 10.76 -3.11 15.56
N VAL A 92 9.82 -4.00 15.89
CA VAL A 92 8.38 -3.77 15.71
C VAL A 92 7.80 -3.42 17.08
N GLU A 93 7.25 -2.21 17.18
CA GLU A 93 6.62 -1.67 18.38
C GLU A 93 5.13 -1.45 18.15
N ASP A 94 4.37 -1.33 19.26
CA ASP A 94 2.95 -0.99 19.25
C ASP A 94 2.08 -1.83 18.29
N LEU A 95 2.37 -3.13 18.19
CA LEU A 95 1.62 -4.05 17.34
C LEU A 95 0.20 -4.24 17.88
N ARG A 96 -0.79 -3.77 17.13
CA ARG A 96 -2.21 -3.80 17.50
C ARG A 96 -3.05 -4.33 16.36
N THR A 97 -4.16 -4.98 16.70
CA THR A 97 -5.12 -5.48 15.72
C THR A 97 -6.55 -5.29 16.17
N TRP A 98 -7.44 -5.15 15.18
CA TRP A 98 -8.88 -5.02 15.36
C TRP A 98 -9.60 -5.69 14.19
N PRO A 99 -10.84 -6.15 14.40
CA PRO A 99 -11.62 -6.76 13.34
C PRO A 99 -11.93 -5.72 12.25
N ASP A 100 -11.82 -6.11 11.00
CA ASP A 100 -12.28 -5.31 9.87
C ASP A 100 -13.79 -5.49 9.65
N VAL A 101 -14.43 -4.52 8.98
CA VAL A 101 -15.85 -4.57 8.63
C VAL A 101 -16.20 -5.73 7.69
N GLN A 102 -15.23 -6.26 6.95
CA GLN A 102 -15.39 -7.44 6.09
C GLN A 102 -15.18 -8.77 6.83
N GLY A 103 -14.97 -8.73 8.15
CA GLY A 103 -14.74 -9.90 8.99
C GLY A 103 -13.28 -10.36 9.07
N GLY A 104 -12.38 -9.71 8.32
CA GLY A 104 -10.93 -9.83 8.45
C GLY A 104 -10.39 -9.14 9.71
N TRP A 105 -9.09 -8.91 9.74
CA TRP A 105 -8.43 -8.15 10.81
C TRP A 105 -7.44 -7.15 10.20
N VAL A 106 -7.41 -5.92 10.71
CA VAL A 106 -6.35 -4.98 10.36
C VAL A 106 -5.34 -4.97 11.49
N THR A 107 -4.05 -4.99 11.13
CA THR A 107 -2.93 -4.91 12.06
C THR A 107 -2.07 -3.70 11.71
N ILE A 108 -1.72 -2.93 12.73
CA ILE A 108 -0.74 -1.85 12.61
C ILE A 108 0.39 -2.09 13.58
N GLY A 109 1.60 -1.78 13.13
CA GLY A 109 2.78 -1.71 13.98
C GLY A 109 3.70 -0.60 13.52
N ARG A 110 4.61 -0.23 14.41
CA ARG A 110 5.64 0.78 14.18
C ARG A 110 6.98 0.09 13.97
N LEU A 111 7.60 0.28 12.80
CA LEU A 111 8.97 -0.13 12.55
C LEU A 111 9.89 0.95 13.11
N VAL A 112 10.89 0.56 13.91
CA VAL A 112 11.90 1.48 14.44
C VAL A 112 13.29 0.96 14.10
N ASN A 113 14.10 1.76 13.39
CA ASN A 113 15.47 1.37 13.10
C ASN A 113 16.38 1.64 14.31
N ARG A 114 16.72 0.57 15.04
CA ARG A 114 17.64 0.58 16.19
C ARG A 114 19.10 0.34 15.79
N SER A 115 19.38 0.22 14.49
CA SER A 115 20.76 0.16 13.99
C SER A 115 21.42 1.52 14.06
N ASN A 116 22.75 1.54 14.04
CA ASN A 116 23.55 2.76 13.83
C ASN A 116 23.76 3.09 12.34
N ALA A 117 23.16 2.32 11.44
CA ALA A 117 23.20 2.50 10.00
C ALA A 117 21.76 2.54 9.45
N PRO A 118 21.53 3.15 8.28
CA PRO A 118 20.22 3.09 7.65
C PRO A 118 19.78 1.67 7.33
N ALA A 119 18.48 1.44 7.34
CA ALA A 119 17.85 0.17 7.05
C ALA A 119 17.03 0.28 5.76
N LEU A 120 17.29 -0.62 4.81
CA LEU A 120 16.42 -0.88 3.67
C LEU A 120 15.43 -1.98 4.06
N ILE A 121 14.14 -1.70 3.96
CA ILE A 121 13.04 -2.61 4.31
C ILE A 121 12.46 -3.18 3.01
N GLU A 122 12.66 -4.48 2.78
CA GLU A 122 12.14 -5.18 1.60
C GLU A 122 10.75 -5.77 1.83
N GLY A 123 10.38 -5.97 3.08
CA GLY A 123 9.09 -6.54 3.42
C GLY A 123 8.84 -6.61 4.91
N VAL A 124 7.55 -6.52 5.25
CA VAL A 124 7.03 -6.82 6.57
C VAL A 124 5.90 -7.82 6.42
N ALA A 125 5.85 -8.80 7.29
CA ALA A 125 4.79 -9.79 7.33
C ALA A 125 4.27 -9.95 8.75
N VAL A 126 2.99 -10.28 8.89
CA VAL A 126 2.38 -10.60 10.19
C VAL A 126 1.82 -12.00 10.10
N LEU A 127 2.23 -12.87 11.03
CA LEU A 127 1.61 -14.16 11.29
C LEU A 127 0.67 -14.01 12.48
N ALA A 128 -0.58 -14.40 12.30
CA ALA A 128 -1.54 -14.56 13.38
C ALA A 128 -1.63 -16.03 13.80
N ARG A 129 -1.61 -16.28 15.09
CA ARG A 129 -1.83 -17.61 15.70
C ARG A 129 -3.01 -17.54 16.66
N ARG A 130 -3.70 -18.66 16.80
CA ARG A 130 -4.68 -18.85 17.87
C ARG A 130 -3.93 -19.18 19.17
N SER A 131 -4.62 -19.08 20.30
CA SER A 131 -4.09 -19.50 21.61
C SER A 131 -3.67 -20.98 21.68
N SER A 132 -4.14 -21.82 20.75
CA SER A 132 -3.66 -23.20 20.60
C SER A 132 -2.29 -23.32 19.92
N GLY A 133 -1.71 -22.21 19.46
CA GLY A 133 -0.47 -22.17 18.68
C GLY A 133 -0.65 -22.40 17.18
N LEU A 134 -1.85 -22.80 16.73
CA LEU A 134 -2.15 -23.01 15.31
C LEU A 134 -2.19 -21.68 14.56
N ALA A 135 -1.66 -21.67 13.34
CA ALA A 135 -1.74 -20.50 12.47
C ALA A 135 -3.21 -20.19 12.14
N ALA A 136 -3.56 -18.91 12.24
CA ALA A 136 -4.84 -18.35 11.88
C ALA A 136 -4.80 -17.64 10.51
N GLY A 137 -3.62 -17.13 10.14
CA GLY A 137 -3.40 -16.47 8.87
C GLY A 137 -2.04 -15.79 8.83
N VAL A 138 -1.59 -15.42 7.64
CA VAL A 138 -0.41 -14.57 7.43
C VAL A 138 -0.75 -13.58 6.33
N THR A 139 -0.19 -12.39 6.44
CA THR A 139 -0.27 -11.38 5.39
C THR A 139 1.04 -10.63 5.28
N ARG A 140 1.33 -10.10 4.08
CA ARG A 140 2.39 -9.11 3.88
C ARG A 140 1.77 -7.73 4.05
N SER A 141 2.51 -6.82 4.65
CA SER A 141 2.06 -5.44 4.78
C SER A 141 1.88 -4.81 3.40
N GLY A 142 0.68 -4.29 3.13
CA GLY A 142 0.37 -3.54 1.91
C GLY A 142 0.95 -2.11 1.93
N ALA A 143 1.11 -1.55 3.13
CA ALA A 143 1.68 -0.22 3.34
C ALA A 143 2.80 -0.30 4.38
N SER A 144 4.06 -0.19 3.96
CA SER A 144 5.22 -0.07 4.84
C SER A 144 6.26 0.84 4.20
N CYS A 145 7.04 1.55 5.02
CA CYS A 145 8.19 2.29 4.50
C CYS A 145 9.24 1.33 3.96
N SER A 146 9.98 1.76 2.95
CA SER A 146 11.10 0.97 2.41
C SER A 146 12.46 1.41 2.94
N TYR A 147 12.54 2.49 3.72
CA TYR A 147 13.79 3.01 4.26
C TYR A 147 13.62 3.71 5.60
N LEU A 148 14.58 3.50 6.51
CA LEU A 148 14.65 4.18 7.80
C LEU A 148 16.10 4.56 8.12
N ARG A 149 16.36 5.84 8.40
CA ARG A 149 17.66 6.26 8.98
C ARG A 149 17.80 5.76 10.43
N PRO A 150 19.00 5.80 11.03
CA PRO A 150 19.18 5.45 12.43
C PRO A 150 18.23 6.24 13.35
N GLY A 151 17.45 5.53 14.15
CA GLY A 151 16.47 6.11 15.09
C GLY A 151 15.14 6.55 14.46
N GLU A 152 14.99 6.53 13.14
CA GLU A 152 13.72 6.82 12.50
C GLU A 152 12.72 5.68 12.68
N ALA A 153 11.45 6.04 12.57
CA ALA A 153 10.34 5.10 12.63
C ALA A 153 9.32 5.38 11.53
N CYS A 154 8.60 4.34 11.12
CA CYS A 154 7.47 4.44 10.21
C CYS A 154 6.38 3.45 10.62
N LEU A 155 5.19 3.60 10.05
CA LEU A 155 4.13 2.63 10.24
C LEU A 155 4.11 1.59 9.14
N PHE A 156 3.66 0.41 9.53
CA PHE A 156 3.17 -0.57 8.58
C PHE A 156 1.71 -0.94 8.88
N VAL A 157 0.96 -1.23 7.82
CA VAL A 157 -0.42 -1.73 7.89
C VAL A 157 -0.51 -3.06 7.18
N ALA A 158 -1.19 -4.03 7.80
CA ALA A 158 -1.30 -5.41 7.34
C ALA A 158 -2.74 -5.91 7.53
N GLU A 159 -3.35 -6.41 6.46
CA GLU A 159 -4.72 -6.96 6.49
C GLU A 159 -4.67 -8.48 6.53
N LEU A 160 -5.13 -9.04 7.64
CA LEU A 160 -5.19 -10.47 7.90
C LEU A 160 -6.57 -11.02 7.54
N PRO A 161 -6.65 -12.29 7.12
CA PRO A 161 -7.92 -12.94 6.83
C PRO A 161 -8.78 -13.10 8.09
N ALA A 162 -10.06 -13.42 7.88
CA ALA A 162 -10.99 -13.66 8.96
C ALA A 162 -10.52 -14.80 9.87
N ALA A 163 -10.51 -14.55 11.17
CA ALA A 163 -10.08 -15.52 12.17
C ALA A 163 -10.77 -15.30 13.52
N GLN A 164 -10.92 -16.37 14.29
CA GLN A 164 -11.46 -16.30 15.65
C GLN A 164 -10.43 -15.75 16.63
N ALA A 165 -10.84 -14.75 17.41
CA ALA A 165 -10.05 -14.15 18.49
C ALA A 165 -9.99 -15.04 19.75
N PRO A 166 -9.02 -14.83 20.66
CA PRO A 166 -7.89 -13.90 20.55
C PRO A 166 -6.80 -14.41 19.61
N LEU A 167 -6.09 -13.48 18.96
CA LEU A 167 -4.97 -13.75 18.08
C LEU A 167 -3.66 -13.34 18.74
N GLU A 168 -2.66 -14.22 18.69
CA GLU A 168 -1.26 -13.92 19.00
C GLU A 168 -0.57 -13.52 17.70
N LEU A 169 0.02 -12.33 17.67
CA LEU A 169 0.64 -11.78 16.47
C LEU A 169 2.16 -11.87 16.55
N THR A 170 2.80 -12.21 15.44
CA THR A 170 4.25 -12.14 15.28
C THR A 170 4.56 -11.43 13.98
N ALA A 171 5.32 -10.34 14.06
CA ALA A 171 5.80 -9.61 12.89
C ALA A 171 7.18 -10.11 12.45
N PHE A 172 7.38 -10.22 11.14
CA PHE A 172 8.64 -10.60 10.50
C PHE A 172 9.07 -9.46 9.60
N VAL A 173 10.33 -9.03 9.69
CA VAL A 173 10.86 -7.88 8.95
C VAL A 173 12.06 -8.31 8.13
N ASP A 174 12.00 -8.13 6.81
CA ASP A 174 13.15 -8.27 5.92
C ASP A 174 13.88 -6.93 5.80
N ALA A 175 14.79 -6.65 6.73
CA ALA A 175 15.57 -5.43 6.74
C ALA A 175 17.07 -5.69 6.60
N ALA A 176 17.76 -4.94 5.74
CA ALA A 176 19.21 -4.99 5.61
C ALA A 176 19.81 -3.61 5.84
N GLN A 177 21.03 -3.56 6.40
CA GLN A 177 21.79 -2.32 6.47
C GLN A 177 22.09 -1.85 5.05
N SER A 178 21.87 -0.57 4.80
CA SER A 178 22.05 0.05 3.49
C SER A 178 22.90 1.31 3.65
N PRO A 179 23.67 1.70 2.62
CA PRO A 179 24.25 3.03 2.56
C PRO A 179 23.19 4.12 2.74
N SER A 180 23.64 5.30 3.18
CA SER A 180 22.77 6.47 3.19
C SER A 180 22.32 6.81 1.78
N VAL A 181 21.01 6.97 1.58
CA VAL A 181 20.45 7.50 0.33
C VAL A 181 20.08 8.97 0.52
N SER A 182 20.25 9.76 -0.53
CA SER A 182 19.74 11.13 -0.54
C SER A 182 18.23 11.12 -0.49
N SER A 183 17.63 11.89 0.42
CA SER A 183 16.19 12.11 0.38
C SER A 183 15.83 13.05 -0.78
N PRO A 184 14.88 12.68 -1.63
CA PRO A 184 14.40 13.58 -2.68
C PRO A 184 13.71 14.80 -2.08
N SER A 185 13.90 15.95 -2.72
CA SER A 185 13.31 17.22 -2.33
C SER A 185 11.85 17.31 -2.79
N ILE A 186 10.97 16.64 -2.05
CA ILE A 186 9.52 16.76 -2.21
C ILE A 186 8.99 17.63 -1.07
N ALA A 187 8.45 18.78 -1.43
CA ALA A 187 7.87 19.73 -0.47
C ALA A 187 6.35 19.55 -0.36
N PHE A 188 5.79 19.97 0.77
CA PHE A 188 4.35 20.06 1.02
C PHE A 188 3.99 21.53 1.22
N PRO A 189 3.62 22.27 0.16
CA PRO A 189 3.45 23.72 0.22
C PRO A 189 2.42 24.19 1.24
N ASP A 190 1.40 23.37 1.46
CA ASP A 190 0.34 23.58 2.44
C ASP A 190 0.28 22.37 3.40
N ALA A 191 -0.07 22.62 4.65
CA ALA A 191 -0.39 21.55 5.59
C ALA A 191 -1.56 20.71 5.06
N ALA A 192 -1.45 19.38 5.18
CA ALA A 192 -2.55 18.49 4.86
C ALA A 192 -3.76 18.80 5.74
N ARG A 193 -4.94 18.78 5.14
CA ARG A 193 -6.21 19.00 5.84
C ARG A 193 -6.98 17.69 5.90
N LEU A 194 -7.49 17.38 7.08
CA LEU A 194 -8.30 16.21 7.34
C LEU A 194 -9.77 16.61 7.39
N PHE A 195 -10.62 15.83 6.74
CA PHE A 195 -12.07 15.96 6.79
C PHE A 195 -12.69 14.60 7.10
N ALA A 196 -13.88 14.62 7.68
CA ALA A 196 -14.76 13.45 7.74
C ALA A 196 -15.59 13.37 6.46
N ASP A 197 -15.77 12.21 5.85
CA ASP A 197 -16.84 12.02 4.86
C ASP A 197 -18.22 11.90 5.56
N ALA A 198 -19.28 11.63 4.79
CA ALA A 198 -20.63 11.49 5.36
C ALA A 198 -20.79 10.29 6.32
N ARG A 199 -19.86 9.32 6.29
CA ARG A 199 -19.81 8.13 7.13
C ARG A 199 -18.78 8.24 8.25
N GLY A 200 -18.05 9.35 8.32
CA GLY A 200 -16.98 9.55 9.31
C GLY A 200 -15.63 8.99 8.88
N HIS A 201 -15.44 8.61 7.61
CA HIS A 201 -14.13 8.18 7.11
C HIS A 201 -13.21 9.37 6.84
N PRO A 202 -11.89 9.21 7.01
CA PRO A 202 -10.93 10.27 6.81
C PRO A 202 -10.76 10.57 5.32
N LEU A 203 -10.83 11.86 5.00
CA LEU A 203 -10.44 12.41 3.72
C LEU A 203 -9.27 13.37 3.96
N VAL A 204 -8.07 12.96 3.55
CA VAL A 204 -6.87 13.80 3.59
C VAL A 204 -6.73 14.53 2.27
N LEU A 205 -6.73 15.87 2.32
CA LEU A 205 -6.47 16.74 1.18
C LEU A 205 -5.13 17.45 1.37
N GLY A 206 -4.29 17.40 0.34
CA GLY A 206 -2.99 18.06 0.38
C GLY A 206 -2.45 18.36 -1.01
N SER A 207 -1.23 18.87 -1.03
CA SER A 207 -0.46 19.08 -2.26
C SER A 207 1.00 18.75 -2.00
N LEU A 208 1.63 18.15 -3.00
CA LEU A 208 3.07 17.90 -3.02
C LEU A 208 3.69 18.68 -4.17
N ARG A 209 4.93 19.12 -4.01
CA ARG A 209 5.69 19.83 -5.02
C ARG A 209 7.01 19.12 -5.24
N ASN A 210 7.32 18.83 -6.49
CA ASN A 210 8.64 18.33 -6.86
C ASN A 210 9.61 19.52 -6.92
N GLU A 211 10.59 19.57 -6.02
CA GLU A 211 11.64 20.60 -6.01
C GLU A 211 12.96 20.11 -6.63
N GLU A 212 12.99 18.87 -7.12
CA GLU A 212 14.08 18.37 -7.95
C GLU A 212 14.08 19.07 -9.31
N ASP A 213 15.23 19.07 -9.97
CA ASP A 213 15.43 19.61 -11.32
C ASP A 213 14.99 18.65 -12.44
N ARG A 214 14.49 17.47 -12.06
CA ARG A 214 14.05 16.40 -12.96
C ARG A 214 12.69 15.83 -12.56
N PRO A 215 11.94 15.21 -13.49
CA PRO A 215 10.67 14.58 -13.16
C PRO A 215 10.86 13.42 -12.17
N MET A 216 9.95 13.29 -11.21
CA MET A 216 10.04 12.28 -10.15
C MET A 216 8.77 11.41 -10.11
N TRP A 217 8.95 10.10 -9.99
CA TRP A 217 7.94 9.21 -9.43
C TRP A 217 7.91 9.45 -7.93
N VAL A 218 6.79 9.94 -7.40
CA VAL A 218 6.68 10.33 -5.98
C VAL A 218 5.87 9.29 -5.21
N ALA A 219 6.37 8.88 -4.06
CA ALA A 219 5.67 8.02 -3.11
C ALA A 219 5.70 8.67 -1.72
N VAL A 220 4.53 9.12 -1.26
CA VAL A 220 4.36 9.73 0.06
C VAL A 220 3.41 8.88 0.88
N GLN A 221 3.83 8.52 2.09
CA GLN A 221 2.96 7.92 3.09
C GLN A 221 2.24 9.05 3.85
N ALA A 222 0.92 8.97 3.92
CA ALA A 222 0.13 9.79 4.82
C ALA A 222 -0.25 8.96 6.04
N THR A 223 0.04 9.46 7.23
CA THR A 223 -0.25 8.79 8.50
C THR A 223 -1.26 9.59 9.30
N LEU A 224 -2.31 8.91 9.77
CA LEU A 224 -3.26 9.46 10.74
C LEU A 224 -2.73 9.14 12.14
N ARG A 225 -2.57 10.17 12.98
CA ARG A 225 -2.09 10.01 14.35
C ARG A 225 -2.94 10.80 15.33
N ARG A 226 -2.96 10.35 16.58
CA ARG A 226 -3.55 11.03 17.73
C ARG A 226 -2.47 11.19 18.80
N GLY A 227 -1.86 12.36 18.88
CA GLY A 227 -0.62 12.53 19.64
C GLY A 227 0.46 11.57 19.12
N GLU A 228 1.01 10.74 20.00
CA GLU A 228 2.02 9.71 19.64
C GLU A 228 1.40 8.41 19.08
N GLU A 229 0.07 8.27 19.16
CA GLU A 229 -0.62 7.05 18.73
C GLU A 229 -0.91 7.09 17.23
N ALA A 230 -0.27 6.18 16.50
CA ALA A 230 -0.55 5.92 15.11
C ALA A 230 -1.86 5.14 14.92
N LEU A 231 -2.75 5.63 14.05
CA LEU A 231 -4.07 5.05 13.84
C LEU A 231 -4.19 4.33 12.50
N SER A 232 -3.73 4.93 11.40
CA SER A 232 -3.76 4.30 10.08
C SER A 232 -2.79 5.00 9.13
N ALA A 233 -2.49 4.38 8.00
CA ALA A 233 -1.65 4.97 6.97
C ALA A 233 -2.11 4.57 5.57
N GLY A 234 -1.95 5.49 4.62
CA GLY A 234 -2.21 5.27 3.20
C GLY A 234 -1.11 5.89 2.33
N TRP A 235 -1.13 5.60 1.03
CA TRP A 235 -0.10 6.04 0.09
C TRP A 235 -0.65 6.99 -0.96
N VAL A 236 0.15 8.02 -1.26
CA VAL A 236 -0.05 8.95 -2.35
C VAL A 236 1.02 8.66 -3.41
N THR A 237 0.59 8.07 -4.53
CA THR A 237 1.44 7.75 -5.67
C THR A 237 0.79 8.28 -6.96
N PRO A 238 1.20 9.45 -7.47
CA PRO A 238 0.71 9.97 -8.74
C PRO A 238 0.95 8.97 -9.88
N PRO A 239 0.02 8.84 -10.85
CA PRO A 239 0.08 7.81 -11.88
C PRO A 239 1.06 8.15 -13.02
N VAL A 240 1.59 9.37 -13.02
CA VAL A 240 2.61 9.86 -13.94
C VAL A 240 3.63 10.71 -13.16
N PRO A 241 4.88 10.85 -13.64
CA PRO A 241 5.90 11.64 -12.96
C PRO A 241 5.46 13.08 -12.73
N VAL A 242 5.83 13.61 -11.57
CA VAL A 242 5.64 15.03 -11.22
C VAL A 242 6.81 15.81 -11.82
N ALA A 243 6.52 16.76 -12.70
CA ALA A 243 7.54 17.55 -13.39
C ALA A 243 8.28 18.48 -12.41
N PRO A 244 9.51 18.93 -12.74
CA PRO A 244 10.25 19.90 -11.93
C PRO A 244 9.40 21.15 -11.62
N GLY A 245 9.31 21.51 -10.34
CA GLY A 245 8.54 22.66 -9.86
C GLY A 245 7.02 22.47 -9.87
N GLU A 246 6.48 21.39 -10.45
CA GLU A 246 5.05 21.12 -10.51
C GLU A 246 4.50 20.84 -9.11
N THR A 247 3.34 21.44 -8.79
CA THR A 247 2.57 21.13 -7.60
C THR A 247 1.39 20.24 -7.97
N ARG A 248 1.31 19.06 -7.37
CA ARG A 248 0.24 18.08 -7.55
C ARG A 248 -0.64 18.04 -6.32
N ALA A 249 -1.92 18.35 -6.47
CA ALA A 249 -2.90 18.13 -5.43
C ALA A 249 -3.28 16.65 -5.34
N PHE A 250 -3.63 16.19 -4.15
CA PHE A 250 -4.12 14.82 -3.92
C PHE A 250 -5.29 14.82 -2.93
N ALA A 251 -6.11 13.78 -3.05
CA ALA A 251 -7.06 13.36 -2.03
C ALA A 251 -6.82 11.89 -1.71
N LEU A 252 -6.80 11.55 -0.43
CA LEU A 252 -6.61 10.19 0.04
C LEU A 252 -7.75 9.84 1.01
N THR A 253 -8.42 8.73 0.74
CA THR A 253 -9.53 8.20 1.56
C THR A 253 -9.29 6.78 2.04
N ASP A 254 -8.23 6.14 1.55
CA ASP A 254 -7.93 4.75 1.85
C ASP A 254 -7.00 4.67 3.07
N PHE A 255 -7.60 4.33 4.21
CA PHE A 255 -6.96 4.18 5.50
C PHE A 255 -7.47 2.89 6.14
N PRO A 256 -6.80 1.76 5.87
CA PRO A 256 -7.30 0.46 6.27
C PRO A 256 -7.56 0.39 7.78
N GLY A 257 -8.69 -0.22 8.13
CA GLY A 257 -9.08 -0.45 9.52
C GLY A 257 -9.67 0.75 10.24
N TRP A 258 -9.85 1.89 9.56
CA TRP A 258 -10.38 3.10 10.17
C TRP A 258 -11.74 2.88 10.86
N GLU A 259 -12.69 2.24 10.18
CA GLU A 259 -14.07 2.05 10.65
C GLU A 259 -14.13 1.35 12.01
N ALA A 260 -13.25 0.37 12.18
CA ALA A 260 -13.18 -0.41 13.40
C ALA A 260 -12.42 0.31 14.52
N LEU A 261 -11.46 1.18 14.20
CA LEU A 261 -10.80 2.03 15.18
C LEU A 261 -11.74 3.07 15.79
N VAL A 262 -12.63 3.65 14.98
CA VAL A 262 -13.60 4.64 15.46
C VAL A 262 -14.80 4.01 16.15
N ALA A 263 -15.04 2.70 15.97
CA ALA A 263 -16.13 1.98 16.61
C ALA A 263 -15.94 1.91 18.14
N GLY A 264 -16.45 2.90 18.86
CA GLY A 264 -16.32 3.03 20.31
C GLY A 264 -15.19 3.98 20.75
N ALA A 265 -14.58 4.72 19.83
CA ALA A 265 -13.65 5.78 20.17
C ALA A 265 -14.35 6.94 20.88
N GLU A 266 -13.74 7.46 21.95
CA GLU A 266 -14.17 8.68 22.64
C GLU A 266 -13.57 9.97 22.05
N TRP A 267 -12.83 9.84 20.94
CA TRP A 267 -12.18 10.93 20.22
C TRP A 267 -12.86 11.18 18.87
N THR A 268 -12.62 12.37 18.32
CA THR A 268 -13.17 12.80 17.04
C THR A 268 -12.05 13.02 16.02
N LEU A 269 -12.39 13.26 14.75
CA LEU A 269 -11.41 13.60 13.72
C LEU A 269 -10.66 14.92 14.00
N ASP A 270 -11.20 15.80 14.85
CA ASP A 270 -10.51 17.03 15.26
C ASP A 270 -9.31 16.75 16.18
N ASP A 271 -9.25 15.57 16.79
CA ASP A 271 -8.12 15.11 17.61
C ASP A 271 -7.01 14.44 16.79
N ILE A 272 -7.21 14.33 15.47
CA ILE A 272 -6.34 13.59 14.57
C ILE A 272 -5.49 14.53 13.73
N GLU A 273 -4.20 14.23 13.70
CA GLU A 273 -3.23 14.93 12.88
C GLU A 273 -2.80 14.06 11.70
N VAL A 274 -2.39 14.72 10.61
CA VAL A 274 -1.88 14.06 9.41
C VAL A 274 -0.40 14.34 9.27
N ASP A 275 0.39 13.27 9.23
CA ASP A 275 1.78 13.32 8.81
C ASP A 275 1.94 12.93 7.37
N LEU A 276 2.85 13.62 6.68
CA LEU A 276 3.30 13.26 5.35
C LEU A 276 4.79 12.92 5.42
N TRP A 277 5.14 11.74 4.93
CA TRP A 277 6.53 11.29 4.84
C TRP A 277 6.84 10.81 3.43
N THR A 278 7.89 11.35 2.83
CA THR A 278 8.36 10.96 1.49
C THR A 278 9.27 9.74 1.61
N ASP A 279 8.91 8.65 0.94
CA ASP A 279 9.75 7.47 0.90
C ASP A 279 10.92 7.70 -0.07
N PRO A 280 12.19 7.68 0.42
CA PRO A 280 13.34 8.04 -0.40
C PRO A 280 13.79 6.95 -1.37
N ILE A 281 13.32 5.71 -1.22
CA ILE A 281 13.66 4.60 -2.13
C ILE A 281 12.58 4.43 -3.18
N ARG A 282 11.31 4.63 -2.82
CA ARG A 282 10.19 4.60 -3.78
C ARG A 282 10.04 5.90 -4.57
N THR A 283 10.55 7.01 -4.04
CA THR A 283 10.57 8.29 -4.76
C THR A 283 11.84 8.39 -5.60
N VAL A 284 11.71 8.15 -6.91
CA VAL A 284 12.85 8.02 -7.83
C VAL A 284 12.70 8.93 -9.04
N ALA A 285 13.83 9.26 -9.66
CA ALA A 285 13.82 9.97 -10.94
C ALA A 285 13.08 9.15 -12.00
N ALA A 286 12.23 9.81 -12.77
CA ALA A 286 11.55 9.16 -13.87
C ALA A 286 12.48 9.03 -15.08
N GLU A 287 12.65 7.81 -15.57
CA GLU A 287 13.30 7.54 -16.85
C GLU A 287 12.34 7.74 -18.03
N ALA A 288 11.04 7.53 -17.80
CA ALA A 288 10.00 7.70 -18.80
C ALA A 288 9.60 9.17 -18.95
N GLU A 289 9.53 9.64 -20.19
CA GLU A 289 9.05 10.98 -20.50
C GLU A 289 7.53 11.07 -20.38
N ARG A 290 7.06 12.12 -19.71
CA ARG A 290 5.63 12.43 -19.60
C ARG A 290 5.14 13.08 -20.89
N THR A 291 4.05 12.55 -21.44
CA THR A 291 3.37 13.08 -22.62
C THR A 291 1.99 13.60 -22.26
N SER A 292 1.58 14.74 -22.85
CA SER A 292 0.24 15.30 -22.67
C SER A 292 -0.79 14.60 -23.55
N LEU A 293 -1.97 14.32 -23.00
CA LEU A 293 -3.13 13.82 -23.74
C LEU A 293 -4.20 14.91 -23.81
N GLU A 294 -4.97 14.93 -24.89
CA GLU A 294 -6.15 15.79 -24.98
C GLU A 294 -7.21 15.25 -24.00
N ALA A 295 -7.62 16.06 -23.04
CA ALA A 295 -8.61 15.68 -22.05
C ALA A 295 -9.88 16.53 -22.20
N GLN A 296 -11.04 15.88 -22.24
CA GLN A 296 -12.33 16.54 -22.36
C GLN A 296 -13.28 16.05 -21.26
N VAL A 297 -13.85 16.98 -20.48
CA VAL A 297 -14.99 16.67 -19.61
C VAL A 297 -16.27 16.73 -20.44
N THR A 298 -17.06 15.67 -20.40
CA THR A 298 -18.36 15.60 -21.08
C THR A 298 -19.51 15.78 -20.10
N GLN A 299 -19.34 15.37 -18.84
CA GLN A 299 -20.35 15.49 -17.81
C GLN A 299 -19.69 15.57 -16.42
N PHE A 300 -20.30 16.32 -15.52
CA PHE A 300 -20.04 16.22 -14.09
C PHE A 300 -21.33 16.09 -13.30
N GLU A 301 -21.27 15.36 -12.19
CA GLU A 301 -22.40 15.16 -11.29
C GLU A 301 -21.89 15.04 -9.85
N GLN A 302 -22.51 15.77 -8.91
CA GLN A 302 -22.27 15.60 -7.49
C GLN A 302 -23.36 14.72 -6.90
N VAL A 303 -22.97 13.60 -6.28
CA VAL A 303 -23.87 12.71 -5.54
C VAL A 303 -23.30 12.52 -4.14
N SER A 304 -24.03 13.00 -3.13
CA SER A 304 -23.58 12.97 -1.73
C SER A 304 -22.23 13.71 -1.56
N ASP A 305 -21.23 12.97 -1.10
CA ASP A 305 -19.85 13.31 -0.77
C ASP A 305 -18.89 12.91 -1.91
N ARG A 306 -19.41 12.72 -3.12
CA ARG A 306 -18.61 12.37 -4.30
C ARG A 306 -18.96 13.24 -5.49
N LEU A 307 -17.94 13.61 -6.24
CA LEU A 307 -18.04 14.26 -7.54
C LEU A 307 -17.60 13.26 -8.61
N PHE A 308 -18.51 12.96 -9.53
CA PHE A 308 -18.27 12.12 -10.68
C PHE A 308 -17.94 13.02 -11.88
N LEU A 309 -16.73 12.88 -12.42
CA LEU A 309 -16.32 13.53 -13.66
C LEU A 309 -16.21 12.46 -14.75
N ARG A 310 -17.00 12.63 -15.81
CA ARG A 310 -16.96 11.78 -17.00
C ARG A 310 -16.35 12.57 -18.14
N GLY A 311 -15.55 11.88 -18.94
CA GLY A 311 -14.84 12.51 -20.04
C GLY A 311 -14.15 11.51 -20.94
N SER A 312 -13.26 12.00 -21.77
CA SER A 312 -12.38 11.19 -22.61
C SER A 312 -10.95 11.73 -22.60
N LEU A 313 -10.00 10.81 -22.78
CA LEU A 313 -8.62 11.11 -23.12
C LEU A 313 -8.38 10.69 -24.55
N ARG A 314 -7.80 11.57 -25.37
CA ARG A 314 -7.39 11.26 -26.74
C ARG A 314 -5.88 11.40 -26.89
N ASN A 315 -5.28 10.40 -27.54
CA ASN A 315 -3.89 10.44 -27.93
C ASN A 315 -3.73 11.18 -29.27
N GLY A 316 -3.36 12.45 -29.23
CA GLY A 316 -3.07 13.25 -30.44
C GLY A 316 -1.68 13.01 -31.04
N TRP A 317 -0.89 12.08 -30.50
CA TRP A 317 0.46 11.78 -30.96
C TRP A 317 0.47 10.65 -31.99
N SER A 318 1.52 10.63 -32.82
CA SER A 318 1.74 9.56 -33.80
C SER A 318 2.28 8.26 -33.19
N THR A 319 2.54 8.23 -31.89
CA THR A 319 3.07 7.07 -31.14
C THR A 319 2.09 6.61 -30.06
N VAL A 320 2.22 5.35 -29.64
CA VAL A 320 1.47 4.82 -28.50
C VAL A 320 1.82 5.60 -27.23
N VAL A 321 0.84 5.89 -26.39
CA VAL A 321 1.05 6.45 -25.05
C VAL A 321 0.68 5.40 -24.02
N ARG A 322 1.62 5.06 -23.13
CA ARG A 322 1.41 4.11 -22.02
C ARG A 322 0.82 4.81 -20.81
N GLN A 323 0.15 4.07 -19.93
CA GLN A 323 -0.48 4.57 -18.71
C GLN A 323 -1.24 5.89 -18.91
N PRO A 324 -2.17 5.97 -19.87
CA PRO A 324 -3.00 7.14 -20.06
C PRO A 324 -3.82 7.42 -18.78
N SER A 325 -3.66 8.61 -18.23
CA SER A 325 -4.28 9.02 -16.97
C SER A 325 -4.96 10.38 -17.08
N ALA A 326 -6.12 10.49 -16.47
CA ALA A 326 -6.82 11.75 -16.26
C ALA A 326 -6.59 12.19 -14.81
N LEU A 327 -6.12 13.42 -14.62
CA LEU A 327 -5.85 14.01 -13.31
C LEU A 327 -6.72 15.24 -13.18
N ALA A 328 -7.52 15.33 -12.13
CA ALA A 328 -8.37 16.48 -11.88
C ALA A 328 -8.04 17.12 -10.53
N THR A 329 -8.10 18.44 -10.50
CA THR A 329 -8.14 19.22 -9.27
C THR A 329 -9.34 20.14 -9.29
N VAL A 330 -10.05 20.20 -8.17
CA VAL A 330 -11.22 21.06 -7.99
C VAL A 330 -10.88 22.08 -6.91
N ARG A 331 -10.99 23.36 -7.25
CA ARG A 331 -10.73 24.47 -6.34
C ARG A 331 -11.96 25.33 -6.20
N ARG A 332 -12.11 25.97 -5.04
CA ARG A 332 -13.04 27.09 -4.89
C ARG A 332 -12.48 28.29 -5.65
N THR A 333 -13.33 29.28 -5.91
CA THR A 333 -12.93 30.57 -6.50
C THR A 333 -11.92 31.35 -5.66
N ASP A 334 -11.77 31.03 -4.37
CA ASP A 334 -10.72 31.59 -3.50
C ASP A 334 -9.37 30.85 -3.63
N GLY A 335 -9.26 29.90 -4.57
CA GLY A 335 -8.07 29.08 -4.82
C GLY A 335 -7.91 27.88 -3.89
N ARG A 336 -8.75 27.73 -2.86
CA ARG A 336 -8.62 26.60 -1.92
C ARG A 336 -8.99 25.28 -2.58
N LEU A 337 -8.15 24.27 -2.35
CA LEU A 337 -8.41 22.89 -2.76
C LEU A 337 -9.72 22.36 -2.14
N VAL A 338 -10.60 21.84 -2.97
CA VAL A 338 -11.83 21.12 -2.56
C VAL A 338 -11.61 19.63 -2.64
N THR A 339 -11.01 19.16 -3.73
CA THR A 339 -10.66 17.75 -3.94
C THR A 339 -9.68 17.62 -5.11
N ALA A 340 -9.01 16.48 -5.20
CA ALA A 340 -8.17 16.11 -6.31
C ALA A 340 -8.18 14.60 -6.47
N GLY A 341 -7.79 14.11 -7.63
CA GLY A 341 -7.66 12.69 -7.85
C GLY A 341 -7.25 12.38 -9.28
N TRP A 342 -7.03 11.10 -9.52
CA TRP A 342 -6.62 10.62 -10.82
C TRP A 342 -7.16 9.22 -11.11
N VAL A 343 -7.22 8.89 -12.38
CA VAL A 343 -7.60 7.56 -12.87
C VAL A 343 -6.76 7.22 -14.10
N THR A 344 -6.25 5.99 -14.15
CA THR A 344 -5.58 5.44 -15.34
C THR A 344 -6.61 4.68 -16.17
N VAL A 345 -6.73 5.01 -17.46
CA VAL A 345 -7.81 4.53 -18.33
C VAL A 345 -7.43 3.27 -19.13
N GLY A 346 -6.38 2.57 -18.69
CA GLY A 346 -5.88 1.32 -19.28
C GLY A 346 -4.36 1.35 -19.44
N GLU A 347 -3.81 0.33 -20.10
CA GLU A 347 -2.36 0.16 -20.22
C GLU A 347 -1.73 1.08 -21.27
N ALA A 348 -2.45 1.32 -22.39
CA ALA A 348 -1.99 2.16 -23.48
C ALA A 348 -3.16 2.76 -24.28
N LEU A 349 -2.86 3.85 -25.02
CA LEU A 349 -3.66 4.43 -26.09
C LEU A 349 -2.86 4.44 -27.39
N ALA A 350 -3.40 3.84 -28.44
CA ALA A 350 -2.86 3.94 -29.79
C ALA A 350 -2.96 5.37 -30.34
N PRO A 351 -2.20 5.73 -31.40
CA PRO A 351 -2.34 7.01 -32.09
C PRO A 351 -3.79 7.29 -32.48
N ASP A 352 -4.25 8.51 -32.25
CA ASP A 352 -5.63 9.00 -32.47
C ASP A 352 -6.73 8.27 -31.68
N GLU A 353 -6.39 7.27 -30.87
CA GLU A 353 -7.35 6.56 -30.03
C GLU A 353 -7.88 7.50 -28.94
N SER A 354 -9.19 7.42 -28.70
CA SER A 354 -9.87 8.09 -27.60
C SER A 354 -10.52 7.06 -26.69
N ARG A 355 -10.38 7.25 -25.38
CA ARG A 355 -10.99 6.37 -24.38
C ARG A 355 -11.69 7.16 -23.30
N ALA A 356 -12.87 6.69 -22.93
CA ALA A 356 -13.65 7.30 -21.87
C ALA A 356 -13.01 7.07 -20.51
N PHE A 357 -13.19 8.04 -19.61
CA PHE A 357 -12.83 7.91 -18.20
C PHE A 357 -14.01 8.26 -17.30
N LEU A 358 -14.00 7.65 -16.11
CA LEU A 358 -14.83 8.05 -14.98
C LEU A 358 -13.89 8.29 -13.80
N LEU A 359 -13.83 9.55 -13.36
CA LEU A 359 -13.07 9.94 -12.20
C LEU A 359 -14.03 10.22 -11.05
N VAL A 360 -13.83 9.55 -9.92
CA VAL A 360 -14.67 9.69 -8.72
C VAL A 360 -13.85 10.40 -7.66
N LEU A 361 -14.18 11.66 -7.40
CA LEU A 361 -13.46 12.51 -6.47
C LEU A 361 -14.21 12.59 -5.14
N PRO A 362 -13.58 12.28 -4.00
CA PRO A 362 -14.20 12.44 -2.68
C PRO A 362 -14.32 13.93 -2.35
N LEU A 363 -15.43 14.34 -1.73
CA LEU A 363 -15.69 15.72 -1.36
C LEU A 363 -15.78 15.87 0.16
N PRO A 364 -15.22 16.95 0.74
CA PRO A 364 -15.52 17.34 2.10
C PRO A 364 -17.03 17.57 2.31
N PRO A 365 -17.54 17.44 3.55
CA PRO A 365 -18.94 17.68 3.86
C PRO A 365 -19.38 19.07 3.43
N ARG A 366 -20.60 19.17 2.92
CA ARG A 366 -21.23 20.43 2.51
C ARG A 366 -20.46 21.20 1.41
N SER A 367 -19.58 20.53 0.68
CA SER A 367 -18.96 21.11 -0.51
C SER A 367 -20.01 21.37 -1.59
N VAL A 368 -19.98 22.58 -2.16
CA VAL A 368 -20.82 22.96 -3.31
C VAL A 368 -19.90 23.17 -4.50
N VAL A 369 -19.89 22.20 -5.43
CA VAL A 369 -18.99 22.24 -6.60
C VAL A 369 -19.53 23.07 -7.77
N ALA A 370 -20.78 23.54 -7.68
CA ALA A 370 -21.42 24.35 -8.72
C ALA A 370 -20.71 25.69 -9.01
N MET A 371 -19.87 26.16 -8.07
CA MET A 371 -19.05 27.37 -8.21
C MET A 371 -17.55 27.05 -8.08
N ALA A 372 -17.14 25.84 -8.41
CA ALA A 372 -15.75 25.43 -8.37
C ALA A 372 -15.07 25.58 -9.74
N GLU A 373 -13.75 25.77 -9.70
CA GLU A 373 -12.88 25.71 -10.87
C GLU A 373 -12.33 24.29 -11.00
N PHE A 374 -12.41 23.75 -12.22
CA PHE A 374 -11.95 22.42 -12.56
C PHE A 374 -10.70 22.53 -13.42
N ASP A 375 -9.61 22.00 -12.93
CA ASP A 375 -8.39 21.80 -13.70
C ASP A 375 -8.30 20.31 -14.05
N LEU A 376 -8.36 19.99 -15.35
CA LEU A 376 -8.26 18.62 -15.85
C LEU A 376 -7.04 18.51 -16.76
N ILE A 377 -6.18 17.56 -16.44
CA ILE A 377 -4.97 17.26 -17.19
C ILE A 377 -5.05 15.82 -17.69
N GLY A 378 -4.87 15.63 -18.99
CA GLY A 378 -4.57 14.32 -19.59
C GLY A 378 -3.06 14.13 -19.68
N ALA A 379 -2.55 13.02 -19.18
CA ALA A 379 -1.14 12.69 -19.27
C ALA A 379 -0.93 11.19 -19.45
N GLY A 380 0.23 10.79 -19.97
CA GLY A 380 0.69 9.42 -19.98
C GLY A 380 2.20 9.38 -20.15
N LEU A 381 2.72 8.21 -20.48
CA LEU A 381 4.15 7.99 -20.71
C LEU A 381 4.43 7.73 -22.17
N SER A 382 5.52 8.30 -22.67
CA SER A 382 6.07 7.92 -23.96
C SER A 382 6.49 6.43 -23.98
N PRO A 383 6.55 5.80 -25.17
CA PRO A 383 6.98 4.42 -25.36
C PRO A 383 8.32 4.07 -24.71
#